data_AF-A0A1J5IC44-F1
#
_entry.id   AF-A0A1J5IC44-F1
#
_cell.length_a   1.000
_cell.length_b   1.000
_cell.length_c   1.000
_cell.angle_alpha   90.00
_cell.angle_beta   90.00
_cell.angle_gamma   90.00
#
_symmetry.space_group_name_H-M   'P 1'
#
loop_
_entity.id
_entity.type
_entity.pdbx_description
1 polymer ?
#
loop_
_entity_poly.entity_id
_entity_poly.type
_entity_poly.pdbx_seq_one_letter_code
_entity_poly.pdbx_strand_id
1 'polypeptide(L)'
;MNPILFSVLSLSFLSGLVVLLSGCSGFNDVKVTHKTTAPAEVYVLQTEYNAPVNFSSRAMVDQAKKVCPTGYEMLAQQAIKSAEFAQEDASCAAGQNCHYLLEWHIQCVEKPKEEKSIFGKT
;
A
#
# COMPACT_ATOMS: atom_id res chain seq x y z
N MET A 1 -67.77 -9.20 30.96
CA MET A 1 -68.48 -10.07 30.00
C MET A 1 -67.93 -9.76 28.61
N ASN A 2 -67.29 -10.76 27.99
CA ASN A 2 -66.61 -10.94 26.67
C ASN A 2 -66.77 -9.91 25.52
N PRO A 3 -65.99 -10.02 24.41
CA PRO A 3 -64.63 -10.58 24.16
C PRO A 3 -63.78 -9.62 23.27
N ILE A 4 -62.55 -9.93 22.82
CA ILE A 4 -62.16 -10.32 21.42
C ILE A 4 -60.61 -10.37 21.43
N LEU A 5 -59.93 -11.53 21.41
CA LEU A 5 -59.47 -12.32 20.24
C LEU A 5 -58.69 -11.52 19.19
N PHE A 6 -57.35 -11.55 19.20
CA PHE A 6 -56.44 -11.59 18.03
C PHE A 6 -55.02 -11.90 18.59
N SER A 7 -54.52 -13.12 18.42
CA SER A 7 -53.76 -13.57 17.26
C SER A 7 -52.25 -13.42 17.49
N VAL A 8 -51.63 -14.58 17.75
CA VAL A 8 -50.34 -15.11 17.28
C VAL A 8 -49.35 -14.14 16.62
N LEU A 9 -48.05 -14.40 16.87
CA LEU A 9 -46.82 -13.73 16.42
C LEU A 9 -46.39 -12.60 17.37
N SER A 10 -45.19 -12.59 17.96
CA SER A 10 -43.92 -13.04 17.43
C SER A 10 -42.95 -13.32 18.58
N LEU A 11 -42.58 -14.59 18.76
CA LEU A 11 -41.23 -14.92 19.24
C LEU A 11 -40.28 -14.39 18.18
N SER A 12 -39.40 -13.46 18.54
CA SER A 12 -38.04 -13.26 17.99
C SER A 12 -37.65 -11.80 18.22
N PHE A 13 -36.55 -11.57 18.92
CA PHE A 13 -35.46 -10.64 18.54
C PHE A 13 -34.47 -10.48 19.72
N LEU A 14 -34.05 -11.62 20.27
CA LEU A 14 -32.66 -11.77 20.73
C LEU A 14 -31.88 -12.18 19.49
N SER A 15 -31.29 -11.23 18.76
CA SER A 15 -30.28 -11.57 17.76
C SER A 15 -29.22 -10.47 17.73
N GLY A 16 -27.98 -10.91 17.94
CA GLY A 16 -26.84 -10.11 18.36
C GLY A 16 -26.33 -9.14 17.30
N LEU A 17 -25.85 -8.01 17.81
CA LEU A 17 -25.05 -7.05 17.08
C LEU A 17 -23.63 -7.64 16.90
N VAL A 18 -23.45 -8.52 15.92
CA VAL A 18 -22.10 -8.92 15.48
C VAL A 18 -21.59 -7.83 14.56
N VAL A 19 -20.80 -6.90 15.11
CA VAL A 19 -20.06 -5.92 14.33
C VAL A 19 -18.93 -6.66 13.61
N LEU A 20 -19.19 -7.06 12.36
CA LEU A 20 -18.17 -7.54 11.43
C LEU A 20 -17.30 -6.34 11.03
N LEU A 21 -16.18 -6.14 11.73
CA LEU A 21 -15.08 -5.31 11.26
C LEU A 21 -14.41 -6.04 10.09
N SER A 22 -15.03 -6.03 8.91
CA SER A 22 -14.35 -6.40 7.66
C SER A 22 -13.37 -5.28 7.32
N GLY A 23 -12.14 -5.40 7.84
CA GLY A 23 -11.06 -4.49 7.50
C GLY A 23 -10.74 -4.57 6.01
N CYS A 24 -11.01 -3.50 5.27
CA CYS A 24 -10.50 -3.31 3.92
C CYS A 24 -9.02 -2.94 4.00
N SER A 25 -8.13 -3.92 4.08
CA SER A 25 -6.72 -3.72 3.75
C SER A 25 -6.61 -3.53 2.24
N GLY A 26 -6.71 -2.28 1.78
CA GLY A 26 -6.35 -1.90 0.42
C GLY A 26 -4.87 -2.18 0.22
N PHE A 27 -4.53 -3.30 -0.42
CA PHE A 27 -3.19 -3.49 -0.93
C PHE A 27 -3.01 -2.51 -2.09
N ASN A 28 -2.08 -1.56 -1.95
CA ASN A 28 -1.63 -0.79 -3.09
C ASN A 28 -0.85 -1.76 -3.98
N ASP A 29 -1.46 -2.17 -5.09
CA ASP A 29 -0.79 -3.02 -6.06
C ASP A 29 0.40 -2.26 -6.67
N VAL A 30 1.58 -2.87 -6.57
CA VAL A 30 2.79 -2.35 -7.21
C VAL A 30 2.89 -2.97 -8.60
N LYS A 31 2.73 -2.15 -9.62
CA LYS A 31 2.94 -2.54 -11.00
C LYS A 31 4.43 -2.71 -11.27
N VAL A 32 4.81 -3.81 -11.92
CA VAL A 32 6.18 -4.11 -12.31
C VAL A 32 6.29 -4.11 -13.82
N THR A 33 7.26 -3.36 -14.35
CA THR A 33 7.62 -3.37 -15.76
C THR A 33 9.09 -3.73 -15.90
N HIS A 34 9.39 -4.82 -16.61
CA HIS A 34 10.77 -5.19 -16.93
C HIS A 34 11.28 -4.33 -18.09
N LYS A 35 12.45 -3.71 -17.92
CA LYS A 35 13.17 -2.96 -18.95
C LYS A 35 14.53 -3.61 -19.15
N THR A 36 14.63 -4.53 -20.11
CA THR A 36 15.91 -5.18 -20.43
C THR A 36 16.83 -4.17 -21.11
N THR A 37 17.96 -3.87 -20.47
CA THR A 37 19.09 -3.18 -21.11
C THR A 37 20.29 -4.10 -20.94
N ALA A 38 20.49 -5.05 -21.86
CA ALA A 38 21.61 -5.99 -21.77
C ALA A 38 22.92 -5.22 -21.57
N PRO A 39 23.76 -5.52 -20.56
CA PRO A 39 23.83 -6.77 -19.76
C PRO A 39 23.09 -6.79 -18.41
N ALA A 40 22.28 -5.78 -18.07
CA ALA A 40 21.65 -5.65 -16.75
C ALA A 40 20.12 -5.80 -16.76
N GLU A 41 19.58 -6.49 -15.76
CA GLU A 41 18.14 -6.59 -15.52
C GLU A 41 17.65 -5.37 -14.74
N VAL A 42 16.85 -4.52 -15.40
CA VAL A 42 16.27 -3.32 -14.80
C VAL A 42 14.76 -3.48 -14.71
N TYR A 43 14.19 -3.13 -13.56
CA TYR A 43 12.75 -3.11 -13.33
C TYR A 43 12.29 -1.72 -12.96
N VAL A 44 11.13 -1.34 -13.50
CA VAL A 44 10.40 -0.14 -13.10
C VAL A 44 9.20 -0.56 -12.27
N LEU A 45 9.20 -0.16 -11.01
CA LEU A 45 8.11 -0.35 -10.06
C LEU A 45 7.28 0.91 -9.99
N GLN A 46 5.96 0.78 -9.97
CA GLN A 46 5.04 1.90 -9.94
C GLN A 46 3.86 1.62 -9.01
N THR A 47 3.48 2.60 -8.20
CA THR A 47 2.25 2.52 -7.38
C THR A 47 1.70 3.91 -7.10
N GLU A 48 0.40 4.00 -6.86
CA GLU A 48 -0.28 5.26 -6.57
C GLU A 48 -0.32 5.52 -5.07
N TYR A 49 -0.14 6.79 -4.70
CA TYR A 49 -0.21 7.27 -3.33
C TYR A 49 -1.23 8.39 -3.21
N ASN A 50 -1.82 8.54 -2.03
CA ASN A 50 -2.65 9.68 -1.67
C ASN A 50 -2.27 10.17 -0.26
N ALA A 51 -1.15 10.87 -0.19
CA ALA A 51 -0.52 11.36 1.03
C ALA A 51 0.45 12.50 0.66
N PRO A 52 1.00 13.24 1.63
CA PRO A 52 2.14 14.12 1.37
C PRO A 52 3.28 13.35 0.70
N VAL A 53 4.06 14.04 -0.13
CA VAL A 53 5.07 13.36 -0.95
C VAL A 53 6.10 12.64 -0.08
N ASN A 54 6.16 11.32 -0.25
CA ASN A 54 7.17 10.47 0.34
C ASN A 54 7.66 9.47 -0.70
N PHE A 55 8.98 9.37 -0.82
CA PHE A 55 9.62 8.45 -1.73
C PHE A 55 9.71 7.03 -1.17
N SER A 56 9.68 6.88 0.16
CA SER A 56 9.78 5.61 0.87
C SER A 56 8.44 4.87 0.89
N SER A 57 8.44 3.62 0.44
CA SER A 57 7.26 2.77 0.40
C SER A 57 7.61 1.33 0.76
N ARG A 58 6.95 0.80 1.80
CA ARG A 58 7.15 -0.60 2.18
C ARG A 58 6.70 -1.56 1.09
N ALA A 59 5.58 -1.27 0.44
CA ALA A 59 5.06 -2.08 -0.67
C ALA A 59 6.07 -2.14 -1.83
N MET A 60 6.70 -1.00 -2.17
CA MET A 60 7.74 -0.95 -3.20
C MET A 60 8.99 -1.73 -2.79
N VAL A 61 9.42 -1.64 -1.52
CA VAL A 61 10.55 -2.46 -0.99
C VAL A 61 10.25 -3.94 -1.08
N ASP A 62 9.08 -4.37 -0.64
CA ASP A 62 8.71 -5.79 -0.64
C ASP A 62 8.60 -6.31 -2.09
N GLN A 63 8.07 -5.51 -3.01
CA GLN A 63 8.02 -5.85 -4.43
C GLN A 63 9.41 -5.88 -5.08
N ALA A 64 10.31 -4.94 -4.75
CA ALA A 64 11.69 -4.93 -5.22
C ALA A 64 12.45 -6.20 -4.81
N LYS A 65 12.28 -6.63 -3.55
CA LYS A 65 12.86 -7.88 -3.04
C LYS A 65 12.27 -9.12 -3.70
N LYS A 66 11.01 -9.06 -4.13
CA LYS A 66 10.35 -10.15 -4.84
C LYS A 66 10.90 -10.33 -6.26
N VAL A 67 11.22 -9.23 -6.96
CA VAL A 67 11.75 -9.28 -8.33
C VAL A 67 13.26 -9.44 -8.38
N CYS A 68 14.00 -8.89 -7.41
CA CYS A 68 15.45 -9.02 -7.29
C CYS A 68 15.82 -9.69 -5.94
N PRO A 69 15.68 -11.03 -5.81
CA PRO A 69 15.87 -11.74 -4.54
C PRO A 69 17.32 -11.75 -4.05
N THR A 70 18.29 -11.58 -4.96
CA THR A 70 19.73 -11.49 -4.66
C THR A 70 20.17 -10.09 -4.23
N GLY A 71 19.30 -9.09 -4.35
CA GLY A 71 19.60 -7.70 -4.08
C GLY A 71 19.33 -6.78 -5.27
N TYR A 72 19.21 -5.47 -4.99
CA TYR A 72 19.03 -4.47 -6.02
C TYR A 72 19.76 -3.17 -5.69
N GLU A 73 20.01 -2.38 -6.73
CA GLU A 73 20.44 -0.99 -6.65
C GLU A 73 19.31 -0.08 -7.09
N MET A 74 19.15 1.03 -6.35
CA MET A 74 18.20 2.07 -6.73
C MET A 74 18.85 2.95 -7.78
N LEU A 75 18.35 2.91 -9.01
CA LEU A 75 18.82 3.78 -10.09
C LEU A 75 18.13 5.14 -10.04
N ALA A 76 16.82 5.13 -9.84
CA ALA A 76 16.01 6.34 -9.75
C ALA A 76 14.82 6.13 -8.81
N GLN A 77 14.44 7.19 -8.12
CA GLN A 77 13.30 7.22 -7.23
C GLN A 77 12.60 8.57 -7.38
N GLN A 78 11.34 8.55 -7.83
CA GLN A 78 10.63 9.78 -8.15
C GLN A 78 9.14 9.69 -7.86
N ALA A 79 8.55 10.84 -7.56
CA ALA A 79 7.11 11.05 -7.44
C ALA A 79 6.68 11.90 -8.64
N ILE A 80 5.75 11.39 -9.42
CA ILE A 80 5.31 12.01 -10.67
C ILE A 80 3.93 12.64 -10.43
N LYS A 81 3.88 13.96 -10.62
CA LYS A 81 2.65 14.75 -10.66
C LYS A 81 2.86 16.01 -11.49
N SER A 82 1.80 16.50 -12.13
CA SER A 82 1.82 17.73 -12.92
C SER A 82 1.66 19.03 -12.09
N ALA A 83 1.50 18.91 -10.77
CA ALA A 83 1.24 20.03 -9.87
C ALA A 83 2.12 19.94 -8.62
N GLU A 84 2.29 21.06 -7.91
CA GLU A 84 3.05 21.12 -6.66
C GLU A 84 2.49 20.14 -5.62
N PHE A 85 3.38 19.42 -4.95
CA PHE A 85 3.01 18.44 -3.93
C PHE A 85 2.67 19.12 -2.60
N ALA A 86 1.67 18.59 -1.91
CA ALA A 86 1.48 18.91 -0.50
C ALA A 86 2.65 18.37 0.33
N GLN A 87 3.11 19.17 1.28
CA GLN A 87 4.25 18.81 2.15
C GLN A 87 3.83 18.21 3.49
N GLU A 88 2.57 18.43 3.91
CA GLU A 88 2.05 18.03 5.21
C GLU A 88 0.63 17.48 5.08
N ASP A 89 0.22 16.61 6.00
CA ASP A 89 -1.08 15.95 5.94
C ASP A 89 -2.26 16.94 6.01
N ALA A 90 -2.08 18.04 6.77
CA ALA A 90 -3.08 19.10 6.87
C ALA A 90 -3.37 19.75 5.51
N SER A 91 -2.35 19.86 4.66
CA SER A 91 -2.48 20.40 3.30
C SER A 91 -3.32 19.47 2.41
N CYS A 92 -3.26 18.15 2.62
CA CYS A 92 -4.14 17.20 1.92
C CYS A 92 -5.61 17.39 2.28
N ALA A 93 -5.91 17.56 3.58
CA ALA A 93 -7.27 17.82 4.04
C ALA A 93 -7.80 19.17 3.55
N ALA A 94 -6.92 20.15 3.35
CA ALA A 94 -7.24 21.46 2.76
C ALA A 94 -7.43 21.42 1.23
N GLY A 95 -7.37 20.24 0.60
CA GLY A 95 -7.61 20.07 -0.84
C GLY A 95 -6.37 20.27 -1.72
N GLN A 96 -5.17 20.33 -1.14
CA GLN A 96 -3.94 20.32 -1.93
C GLN A 96 -3.66 18.94 -2.56
N ASN A 97 -2.63 18.94 -3.39
CA ASN A 97 -2.30 17.88 -4.33
C ASN A 97 -1.55 16.71 -3.69
N CYS A 98 -2.27 15.78 -3.03
CA CYS A 98 -1.65 14.61 -2.37
C CYS A 98 -1.65 13.31 -3.17
N HIS A 99 -2.40 13.25 -4.28
CA HIS A 99 -2.38 12.07 -5.14
C HIS A 99 -1.19 12.10 -6.11
N TYR A 100 -0.33 11.07 -6.11
CA TYR A 100 0.82 10.99 -7.01
C TYR A 100 1.20 9.57 -7.39
N LEU A 101 1.91 9.42 -8.51
CA LEU A 101 2.49 8.15 -8.93
C LEU A 101 3.93 8.05 -8.40
N LEU A 102 4.20 7.09 -7.53
CA LEU A 102 5.56 6.78 -7.09
C LEU A 102 6.19 5.79 -8.07
N GLU A 103 7.37 6.12 -8.57
CA GLU A 103 8.09 5.31 -9.55
C GLU A 103 9.53 5.06 -9.09
N TRP A 104 9.92 3.78 -9.03
CA TRP A 104 11.29 3.35 -8.71
C TRP A 104 11.88 2.60 -9.88
N HIS A 105 13.12 2.93 -10.25
CA HIS A 105 13.91 2.16 -11.22
C HIS A 105 14.96 1.43 -10.43
N ILE A 106 14.94 0.10 -10.51
CA ILE A 106 15.88 -0.75 -9.79
C ILE A 106 16.64 -1.64 -10.77
N GLN A 107 17.90 -1.87 -10.48
CA GLN A 107 18.72 -2.85 -11.17
C GLN A 107 18.97 -4.03 -10.25
N CYS A 108 18.68 -5.25 -10.71
CA CYS A 108 19.04 -6.43 -9.94
C CYS A 108 20.56 -6.59 -9.92
N VAL A 109 21.11 -6.78 -8.72
CA VAL A 109 22.55 -7.01 -8.51
C VAL A 109 22.71 -8.07 -7.43
N GLU A 110 23.80 -8.81 -7.47
CA GLU A 110 24.13 -9.72 -6.38
C GLU A 110 24.71 -8.91 -5.22
N LYS A 111 23.96 -8.82 -4.12
CA LYS A 111 24.43 -8.21 -2.88
C LYS A 111 24.44 -9.25 -1.77
N PRO A 112 25.50 -9.28 -0.93
CA PRO A 112 25.44 -10.07 0.28
C PRO A 112 24.23 -9.61 1.10
N LYS A 113 23.40 -10.57 1.49
CA LYS A 113 22.20 -10.32 2.28
C LYS A 113 22.62 -9.61 3.56
N GLU A 114 22.12 -8.40 3.81
CA GLU A 114 22.41 -7.71 5.07
C GLU A 114 22.11 -8.67 6.23
N GLU A 115 23.12 -8.87 7.07
CA GLU A 115 22.97 -9.67 8.27
C GLU A 115 21.87 -9.03 9.10
N LYS A 116 20.73 -9.72 9.23
CA LYS A 116 19.67 -9.27 10.10
C LYS A 116 20.21 -9.34 11.52
N SER A 117 20.68 -8.22 12.04
CA SER A 117 20.96 -8.08 13.46
C SER A 117 19.63 -8.20 14.20
N ILE A 118 19.36 -9.40 14.71
CA ILE A 118 18.21 -9.71 15.57
C ILE A 118 18.32 -9.02 16.94
N PHE A 119 19.43 -8.36 17.21
CA PHE A 119 19.69 -7.59 18.42
C PHE A 119 20.25 -6.23 18.03
N GLY A 120 19.36 -5.25 17.91
CA GLY A 120 19.68 -3.89 17.47
C GLY A 120 20.99 -3.35 18.05
N LYS A 121 21.99 -3.22 17.19
CA LYS A 121 23.18 -2.35 17.25
C LYS A 121 24.18 -2.83 16.19
N THR A 122 24.19 -2.15 15.05
CA THR A 122 25.26 -1.29 14.52
C THR A 122 24.89 -0.91 13.10
#